data_AF-A0A7Y2DSY7-F1
#
_entry.id   AF-A0A7Y2DSY7-F1
#
_cell.length_a   1.000
_cell.length_b   1.000
_cell.length_c   1.000
_cell.angle_alpha   90.00
_cell.angle_beta   90.00
_cell.angle_gamma   90.00
#
_symmetry.space_group_name_H-M   'P 1'
#
loop_
_entity.id
_entity.type
_entity.pdbx_description
1 polymer ?
#
loop_
_entity_poly.entity_id
_entity_poly.type
_entity_poly.pdbx_seq_one_letter_code
_entity_poly.pdbx_strand_id
1 'polypeptide(L)'
;AQHGTVQKLLQRLEEKDYIERDKSQFVHTFRAKNSRKEYAGAQLESLASKLTSGSIAPLITHLVETSKISPDDIDEIRAILNSHKGEGEKK
;
A
#
# COMPACT_ATOMS: atom_id res chain seq x y z
N ALA A 1 28.10 -19.00 -7.27
CA ALA A 1 27.22 -17.97 -7.89
C ALA A 1 25.85 -17.91 -7.19
N GLN A 2 25.81 -17.66 -5.87
CA GLN A 2 24.63 -17.88 -5.02
C GLN A 2 23.67 -16.67 -4.88
N HIS A 3 23.94 -15.53 -5.53
CA HIS A 3 23.16 -14.28 -5.31
C HIS A 3 22.56 -13.65 -6.57
N GLY A 4 22.61 -14.34 -7.72
CA GLY A 4 22.14 -13.79 -9.00
C GLY A 4 20.65 -13.41 -9.00
N THR A 5 19.79 -14.13 -8.28
CA THR A 5 18.35 -13.83 -8.20
C THR A 5 18.08 -12.54 -7.44
N VAL A 6 18.74 -12.33 -6.29
CA VAL A 6 18.58 -11.10 -5.49
C VAL A 6 19.08 -9.89 -6.27
N GLN A 7 20.23 -10.02 -6.93
CA GLN A 7 20.79 -8.94 -7.74
C GLN A 7 19.87 -8.56 -8.91
N LYS A 8 19.28 -9.55 -9.60
CA LYS A 8 18.28 -9.30 -10.64
C LYS A 8 17.00 -8.66 -10.10
N LEU A 9 16.55 -9.02 -8.91
CA LEU A 9 15.39 -8.38 -8.28
C LEU A 9 15.66 -6.92 -7.94
N LEU A 10 16.82 -6.61 -7.34
CA LEU A 10 17.23 -5.24 -7.06
C LEU A 10 17.35 -4.40 -8.33
N GLN A 11 17.97 -4.95 -9.38
CA GLN A 11 18.04 -4.29 -10.68
C GLN A 11 16.65 -3.97 -11.24
N ARG A 12 15.71 -4.94 -11.21
CA ARG A 12 14.34 -4.72 -11.71
C ARG A 12 13.56 -3.71 -10.87
N LEU A 13 13.86 -3.60 -9.58
CA LEU A 13 13.26 -2.59 -8.70
C LEU A 13 13.85 -1.19 -8.96
N GLU A 14 15.15 -1.11 -9.23
CA GLU A 14 15.84 0.13 -9.65
C GLU A 14 15.29 0.60 -11.01
N GLU A 15 15.17 -0.29 -11.99
CA GLU A 15 14.59 -0.01 -13.32
C GLU A 15 13.13 0.47 -13.27
N LYS A 16 12.38 0.01 -12.27
CA LYS A 16 10.97 0.40 -12.05
C LYS A 16 10.81 1.59 -11.12
N ASP A 17 11.92 2.23 -10.73
CA ASP A 17 11.95 3.41 -9.87
C ASP A 17 11.37 3.19 -8.45
N TYR A 18 11.39 1.95 -7.94
CA TYR A 18 10.95 1.66 -6.56
C TYR A 18 12.07 1.82 -5.54
N ILE A 19 13.34 1.68 -5.96
CA ILE A 19 14.50 1.80 -5.09
C ILE A 19 15.56 2.68 -5.75
N GLU A 20 16.33 3.35 -4.92
CA GLU A 20 17.53 4.08 -5.30
C GLU A 20 18.76 3.31 -4.83
N ARG A 21 19.81 3.31 -5.65
CA ARG A 21 21.10 2.67 -5.36
C ARG A 21 22.18 3.71 -5.19
N ASP A 22 22.79 3.75 -4.02
CA ASP A 22 23.99 4.54 -3.76
C ASP A 22 25.22 3.82 -4.34
N LYS A 23 25.94 4.52 -5.23
CA LYS A 23 27.15 4.04 -5.92
C LYS A 23 28.43 4.74 -5.44
N SER A 24 28.34 5.53 -4.37
CA SER A 24 29.49 6.25 -3.80
C SER A 24 30.51 5.34 -3.11
N GLN A 25 30.10 4.15 -2.68
CA GLN A 25 30.96 3.18 -2.00
C GLN A 25 31.06 1.86 -2.76
N PHE A 26 32.14 1.11 -2.49
CA PHE A 26 32.35 -0.24 -3.04
C PHE A 26 31.21 -1.20 -2.68
N VAL A 27 30.61 -1.01 -1.49
CA VAL A 27 29.38 -1.68 -1.08
C VAL A 27 28.20 -0.77 -1.42
N HIS A 28 27.41 -1.16 -2.43
CA HIS A 28 26.22 -0.41 -2.80
C HIS A 28 25.15 -0.54 -1.70
N THR A 29 24.57 0.59 -1.30
CA THR A 29 23.41 0.62 -0.42
C THR A 29 22.15 0.93 -1.23
N PHE A 30 21.00 0.44 -0.77
CA PHE A 30 19.72 0.61 -1.45
C PHE A 30 18.71 1.22 -0.49
N ARG A 31 17.89 2.15 -0.99
CA ARG A 31 16.80 2.79 -0.24
C ARG A 31 15.51 2.73 -1.04
N ALA A 32 14.39 2.49 -0.37
CA ALA A 32 13.08 2.57 -1.00
C ALA A 32 12.74 4.03 -1.34
N LYS A 33 12.25 4.27 -2.56
CA LYS A 33 11.80 5.61 -3.00
C LYS A 33 10.37 5.90 -2.55
N ASN A 34 9.59 4.87 -2.25
CA ASN A 34 8.23 4.97 -1.75
C ASN A 34 8.13 4.54 -0.29
N SER A 35 7.22 5.18 0.45
CA SER A 35 6.87 4.79 1.80
C SER A 35 6.00 3.53 1.80
N ARG A 36 5.98 2.83 2.95
CA ARG A 36 5.09 1.68 3.16
C ARG A 36 3.61 2.07 3.00
N LYS A 37 3.24 3.28 3.43
CA LYS A 37 1.86 3.78 3.37
C LYS A 37 1.41 3.97 1.93
N GLU A 38 2.22 4.62 1.11
CA GLU A 38 1.93 4.84 -0.33
C GLU A 38 1.83 3.51 -1.07
N TYR A 39 2.75 2.57 -0.80
CA TYR A 39 2.69 1.25 -1.41
C TYR A 39 1.43 0.48 -1.01
N ALA A 40 1.07 0.48 0.27
CA ALA A 40 -0.13 -0.20 0.76
C ALA A 40 -1.41 0.37 0.13
N GLY A 41 -1.52 1.70 0.01
CA GLY A 41 -2.63 2.36 -0.67
C GLY A 41 -2.75 1.94 -2.14
N ALA A 42 -1.65 2.02 -2.90
CA ALA A 42 -1.63 1.64 -4.30
C ALA A 42 -1.99 0.15 -4.53
N GLN A 43 -1.55 -0.75 -3.63
CA GLN A 43 -1.95 -2.15 -3.69
C GLN A 43 -3.44 -2.34 -3.42
N LEU A 44 -4.00 -1.61 -2.45
CA LEU A 44 -5.42 -1.68 -2.12
C LEU A 44 -6.30 -1.20 -3.29
N GLU A 45 -5.91 -0.10 -3.95
CA GLU A 45 -6.58 0.38 -5.16
C GLU A 45 -6.49 -0.62 -6.32
N SER A 46 -5.32 -1.25 -6.50
CA SER A 46 -5.13 -2.28 -7.52
C SER A 46 -6.02 -3.50 -7.25
N LEU A 47 -6.17 -3.90 -5.99
CA LEU A 47 -7.05 -4.99 -5.59
C LEU A 47 -8.51 -4.64 -5.83
N ALA A 48 -8.97 -3.45 -5.43
CA ALA A 48 -10.33 -2.99 -5.68
C ALA A 48 -10.64 -2.96 -7.19
N SER A 49 -9.70 -2.49 -8.01
CA SER A 49 -9.85 -2.45 -9.46
C SER A 49 -10.02 -3.85 -10.06
N LYS A 50 -9.28 -4.84 -9.55
CA LYS A 50 -9.29 -6.21 -10.08
C LYS A 50 -10.46 -7.05 -9.58
N LEU A 51 -10.84 -6.88 -8.32
CA LEU A 51 -11.78 -7.79 -7.64
C LEU A 51 -13.20 -7.25 -7.56
N THR A 52 -13.36 -5.93 -7.57
CA THR A 52 -14.63 -5.27 -7.25
C THR A 52 -14.96 -4.12 -8.20
N SER A 53 -14.45 -4.21 -9.44
CA SER A 53 -14.69 -3.24 -10.50
C SER A 53 -14.40 -1.79 -10.07
N GLY A 54 -13.41 -1.59 -9.21
CA GLY A 54 -12.97 -0.27 -8.74
C GLY A 54 -13.62 0.22 -7.45
N SER A 55 -14.63 -0.46 -6.91
CA SER A 55 -15.24 -0.08 -5.62
C SER A 55 -14.65 -0.89 -4.48
N ILE A 56 -14.06 -0.27 -3.46
CA ILE A 56 -13.56 -1.00 -2.28
C ILE A 56 -14.69 -1.50 -1.36
N ALA A 57 -15.91 -0.96 -1.50
CA ALA A 57 -17.02 -1.24 -0.59
C ALA A 57 -17.36 -2.73 -0.45
N PRO A 58 -17.44 -3.55 -1.52
CA PRO A 58 -17.76 -4.97 -1.39
C PRO A 58 -16.71 -5.76 -0.61
N LEU A 59 -15.43 -5.37 -0.68
CA LEU A 59 -14.35 -6.00 0.09
C LEU A 59 -14.53 -5.71 1.59
N ILE A 60 -14.85 -4.46 1.94
CA ILE A 60 -15.11 -4.08 3.34
C ILE A 60 -16.36 -4.79 3.86
N THR A 61 -17.45 -4.82 3.09
CA THR A 61 -18.69 -5.54 3.44
C THR A 61 -18.39 -7.00 3.76
N HIS A 62 -17.63 -7.69 2.89
CA HIS A 62 -17.28 -9.08 3.12
C HIS A 62 -16.44 -9.28 4.40
N LEU A 63 -15.51 -8.37 4.71
CA LEU A 63 -14.70 -8.45 5.93
C LEU A 63 -15.53 -8.23 7.19
N VAL A 64 -16.51 -7.32 7.14
CA VAL A 64 -17.46 -7.08 8.23
C VAL A 64 -18.36 -8.29 8.46
N GLU A 65 -18.97 -8.82 7.38
CA GLU A 65 -19.85 -9.99 7.46
C GLU A 65 -19.14 -11.24 7.96
N THR A 66 -17.87 -11.43 7.56
CA THR A 66 -17.06 -12.58 8.00
C THR A 66 -16.40 -12.39 9.37
N SER A 67 -16.68 -11.28 10.07
CA SER A 67 -16.06 -10.92 11.37
C SER A 67 -14.52 -10.96 11.33
N LYS A 68 -13.94 -10.62 10.18
CA LYS A 68 -12.47 -10.56 9.98
C LYS A 68 -11.89 -9.18 10.27
N ILE A 69 -12.72 -8.27 10.77
CA ILE A 69 -12.35 -6.92 11.18
C ILE A 69 -12.57 -6.81 12.69
N SER A 70 -11.60 -6.28 13.41
CA SER A 70 -11.73 -6.12 14.85
C SER A 70 -12.65 -4.93 15.20
N PRO A 71 -13.25 -4.90 16.40
CA PRO A 71 -14.00 -3.73 16.86
C PRO A 71 -13.17 -2.44 16.81
N ASP A 72 -11.89 -2.51 17.18
CA ASP A 72 -10.96 -1.37 17.15
C ASP A 72 -10.77 -0.83 15.73
N ASP A 73 -10.60 -1.72 14.74
CA ASP A 73 -10.49 -1.33 13.33
C ASP A 73 -11.79 -0.67 12.82
N ILE A 74 -12.95 -1.16 13.25
CA ILE A 74 -14.25 -0.56 12.90
C ILE A 74 -14.33 0.86 13.46
N ASP A 75 -13.91 1.07 14.70
CA ASP A 75 -13.95 2.38 15.35
C ASP A 75 -12.94 3.35 14.74
N GLU A 76 -11.75 2.89 14.35
CA GLU A 76 -10.79 3.69 13.60
C GLU A 76 -11.37 4.13 12.23
N ILE A 77 -11.96 3.20 11.49
CA ILE A 77 -12.60 3.52 10.20
C ILE A 77 -13.75 4.51 10.41
N ARG A 78 -14.58 4.35 11.44
CA ARG A 78 -15.65 5.30 11.77
C ARG A 78 -15.10 6.69 12.09
N ALA A 79 -14.02 6.78 12.85
CA ALA A 79 -13.38 8.06 13.17
C ALA A 79 -12.90 8.78 11.92
N ILE A 80 -12.29 8.06 10.97
CA ILE A 80 -11.85 8.60 9.68
C ILE A 80 -13.06 9.08 8.85
N LEU A 81 -14.12 8.27 8.74
CA LEU A 81 -15.33 8.62 8.00
C LEU A 81 -16.05 9.85 8.57
N ASN A 82 -16.12 9.96 9.90
CA ASN A 82 -16.71 11.10 10.58
C ASN A 82 -15.90 12.38 10.37
N SER A 83 -14.56 12.27 10.39
CA SER A 83 -13.66 13.39 10.10
C SER A 83 -13.88 13.93 8.67
N HIS A 84 -14.03 13.05 7.68
CA HIS A 84 -14.31 13.46 6.30
C HIS A 84 -15.72 14.00 6.06
N LYS A 85 -16.74 13.51 6.80
CA LYS A 85 -18.10 14.07 6.72
C LYS A 85 -18.18 15.51 7.25
N GLY A 86 -17.45 15.82 8.32
CA GLY A 86 -17.42 17.17 8.91
C GLY A 86 -16.75 18.24 8.02
N GLU A 87 -15.90 17.85 7.07
CA GLU A 87 -15.29 18.76 6.10
C GLU A 87 -16.20 19.08 4.90
N GLY A 88 -17.22 18.25 4.63
CA GLY A 88 -18.18 18.42 3.54
C GLY A 88 -19.32 19.40 3.83
N GLU A 89 -19.60 19.71 5.10
CA GLU A 89 -20.71 20.60 5.52
C GLU A 89 -20.32 22.08 5.69
N LYS A 90 -19.06 22.46 5.44
CA LYS A 90 -18.58 23.85 5.55
C LYS A 90 -18.33 24.57 4.21
N LYS A 91 -18.93 24.11 3.11
CA LYS A 91 -18.89 24.80 1.81
C LYS A 91 -20.25 25.27 1.35
#